data_AF-A0A250Y1B4-F1
#
_entry.id   AF-A0A250Y1B4-F1
#
_cell.length_a   1.000
_cell.length_b   1.000
_cell.length_c   1.000
_cell.angle_alpha   90.00
_cell.angle_beta   90.00
_cell.angle_gamma   90.00
#
_symmetry.space_group_name_H-M   'P 1'
#
loop_
_entity.id
_entity.type
_entity.pdbx_description
1 polymer ?
#
loop_
_entity_poly.entity_id
_entity_poly.type
_entity_poly.pdbx_seq_one_letter_code
_entity_poly.pdbx_strand_id
1 'polypeptide(L)'
;MKKFFQEIKADIKFKSAGPGQKLTDSVGEKAPREKSHQAAIRQPRQGPTDEAQMAAAAALARLEQKQPRARGPTSQDSIRNQVRKELQAEATGSGNPEAPGTNVVTNAVLAAAWHPGQLGTRKVPEPKEEGSAHLAVPGVYFTCPLTGATLRRDQRDAHIKEAILSHFSTDPVAASIMKIHTFNKDRDRVKLGVDTIAKYLDNIHLHPEEERYRKIKLQNKVFQERINCLEGTHEFFEAIGFQRVLLPVPDQEAPEEFYVLSEAALAQPQSLEQHKEQLLDAEPVRATLDRQRRVFRPSPLASQFDLPGDFFNLTAEEVKREQKLRSETVERLSVLRTKAMREKEEQRELRKYTYTLLRVRLPDGCLLQGTFYARERLSALYQFVREALQSDWLPFELLASGGHRLLEEENLALNECGLVPSALLTFSWDTAVLEDMRAAGAEPDSSVLKPELLVAMEKLS
;
A
#
# COMPACT_ATOMS: atom_id res chain seq x y z
N MET A 1 8.26 -32.79 -1.51
CA MET A 1 8.85 -31.89 -0.49
C MET A 1 9.32 -32.59 0.79
N LYS A 2 8.63 -33.58 1.37
CA LYS A 2 9.08 -34.21 2.65
C LYS A 2 10.42 -34.97 2.57
N LYS A 3 10.76 -35.55 1.42
CA LYS A 3 12.05 -36.27 1.20
C LYS A 3 13.26 -35.33 1.21
N PHE A 4 13.11 -34.14 0.62
CA PHE A 4 14.16 -33.12 0.56
C PHE A 4 14.60 -32.63 1.96
N PHE A 5 13.65 -32.44 2.87
CA PHE A 5 13.96 -32.06 4.25
C PHE A 5 14.57 -33.20 5.09
N GLN A 6 14.39 -34.45 4.68
CA GLN A 6 15.04 -35.60 5.35
C GLN A 6 16.50 -35.73 4.91
N GLU A 7 16.81 -35.49 3.63
CA GLU A 7 18.19 -35.49 3.12
C GLU A 7 19.03 -34.37 3.75
N ILE A 8 18.49 -33.16 3.87
CA ILE A 8 19.20 -32.04 4.53
C ILE A 8 19.47 -32.35 6.02
N LYS A 9 18.52 -33.00 6.71
CA LYS A 9 18.72 -33.41 8.11
C LYS A 9 19.75 -34.52 8.27
N ALA A 10 19.90 -35.40 7.28
CA ALA A 10 20.93 -36.44 7.29
C ALA A 10 22.31 -35.84 7.03
N ASP A 11 22.42 -34.89 6.10
CA ASP A 11 23.67 -34.26 5.69
C ASP A 11 24.27 -33.37 6.79
N ILE A 12 23.42 -32.69 7.57
CA ILE A 12 23.83 -31.92 8.76
C ILE A 12 24.39 -32.85 9.86
N LYS A 13 23.80 -34.04 10.04
CA LYS A 13 24.29 -35.02 11.02
C LYS A 13 25.66 -35.60 10.62
N PHE A 14 25.87 -35.85 9.33
CA PHE A 14 27.14 -36.37 8.81
C PHE A 14 28.28 -35.34 8.91
N LYS A 15 28.00 -34.04 8.73
CA LYS A 15 28.98 -32.96 8.89
C LYS A 15 29.34 -32.66 10.35
N SER A 16 28.47 -33.01 11.30
CA SER A 16 28.71 -32.83 12.75
C SER A 16 29.54 -33.95 13.39
N ALA A 17 29.63 -35.11 12.72
CA ALA A 17 30.56 -36.16 13.09
C ALA A 17 31.89 -35.85 12.40
N GLY A 18 32.92 -35.49 13.17
CA GLY A 18 34.24 -35.12 12.65
C GLY A 18 34.86 -36.15 11.69
N PRO A 19 35.97 -35.80 11.01
CA PRO A 19 36.51 -36.60 9.91
C PRO A 19 36.84 -38.03 10.36
N GLY A 20 36.16 -39.00 9.74
CA GLY A 20 36.31 -40.42 10.06
C GLY A 20 37.70 -40.95 9.70
N GLN A 21 38.32 -41.65 10.63
CA GLN A 21 39.61 -42.32 10.45
C GLN A 21 39.38 -43.78 10.04
N LYS A 22 39.99 -44.24 8.94
CA LYS A 22 39.88 -45.63 8.46
C LYS A 22 40.89 -46.53 9.19
N LEU A 23 40.48 -47.75 9.50
CA LEU A 23 41.24 -48.78 10.24
C LEU A 23 42.40 -49.43 9.43
N THR A 24 42.97 -48.75 8.43
CA THR A 24 44.06 -49.28 7.59
C THR A 24 45.32 -48.42 7.56
N ASP A 25 45.35 -47.26 8.21
CA ASP A 25 46.50 -46.37 8.10
C ASP A 25 47.50 -46.59 9.23
N SER A 26 48.56 -47.31 8.86
CA SER A 26 49.72 -47.68 9.68
C SER A 26 50.66 -46.50 9.91
N VAL A 27 51.32 -46.56 11.06
CA VAL A 27 52.33 -45.65 11.62
C VAL A 27 53.60 -45.56 10.76
N GLY A 28 54.10 -44.34 10.54
CA GLY A 28 55.54 -44.05 10.44
C GLY A 28 56.06 -43.53 9.09
N GLU A 29 56.56 -42.29 9.04
CA GLU A 29 57.99 -41.94 8.84
C GLU A 29 58.18 -40.45 8.51
N LYS A 30 59.19 -39.83 9.14
CA LYS A 30 59.71 -38.46 8.90
C LYS A 30 60.63 -38.50 7.65
N ALA A 31 60.92 -37.40 6.92
CA ALA A 31 61.81 -36.29 7.29
C ALA A 31 62.11 -35.38 6.03
N PRO A 32 63.10 -34.43 6.00
CA PRO A 32 63.01 -33.03 6.46
C PRO A 32 63.68 -31.98 5.49
N ARG A 33 63.68 -30.68 5.83
CA ARG A 33 64.73 -29.64 5.56
C ARG A 33 64.27 -28.25 6.06
N GLU A 34 65.07 -27.31 6.54
CA GLU A 34 66.24 -27.25 7.45
C GLU A 34 66.53 -25.75 7.76
N LYS A 35 67.30 -25.49 8.84
CA LYS A 35 67.94 -24.24 9.32
C LYS A 35 67.17 -23.46 10.41
N SER A 36 67.76 -23.09 11.55
CA SER A 36 69.11 -23.32 12.11
C SER A 36 69.09 -23.03 13.63
N HIS A 37 69.94 -23.75 14.37
CA HIS A 37 70.07 -23.75 15.83
C HIS A 37 70.64 -22.45 16.45
N GLN A 38 70.14 -22.09 17.63
CA GLN A 38 70.98 -21.75 18.80
C GLN A 38 70.31 -22.25 20.09
N ALA A 39 71.11 -22.86 20.96
CA ALA A 39 70.70 -23.49 22.20
C ALA A 39 70.88 -22.52 23.39
N ALA A 40 69.89 -22.45 24.29
CA ALA A 40 70.09 -21.92 25.63
C ALA A 40 69.08 -22.52 26.64
N ILE A 41 69.62 -23.32 27.57
CA ILE A 41 69.34 -23.36 29.02
C ILE A 41 67.88 -23.55 29.47
N ARG A 42 67.59 -24.73 30.06
CA ARG A 42 66.35 -25.01 30.80
C ARG A 42 66.31 -24.20 32.10
N GLN A 43 65.32 -23.34 32.27
CA GLN A 43 64.93 -22.79 33.57
C GLN A 43 63.68 -23.51 34.11
N PRO A 44 63.58 -23.73 35.44
CA PRO A 44 62.41 -24.35 36.06
C PRO A 44 61.17 -23.47 35.91
N ARG A 45 60.00 -24.09 35.71
CA ARG A 45 58.71 -23.41 35.54
C ARG A 45 58.45 -22.47 36.74
N GLN A 46 58.35 -21.17 36.48
CA GLN A 46 57.87 -20.20 37.46
C GLN A 46 56.39 -20.46 37.77
N GLY A 47 56.04 -20.40 39.05
CA GLY A 47 54.65 -20.45 39.49
C GLY A 47 53.84 -19.23 39.00
N PRO A 48 52.50 -19.31 39.03
CA PRO A 48 51.64 -18.25 38.52
C PRO A 48 51.93 -16.92 39.22
N THR A 49 52.07 -15.86 38.42
CA THR A 49 52.37 -14.50 38.85
C THR A 49 51.28 -13.92 39.76
N ASP A 50 51.63 -12.95 40.60
CA ASP A 50 50.68 -12.33 41.56
C ASP A 50 49.43 -11.76 40.87
N GLU A 51 49.55 -11.24 39.64
CA GLU A 51 48.39 -10.83 38.83
C GLU A 51 47.49 -12.00 38.45
N ALA A 52 48.06 -13.16 38.11
CA ALA A 52 47.28 -14.35 37.78
C ALA A 52 46.56 -14.90 39.02
N GLN A 53 47.18 -14.81 40.20
CA GLN A 53 46.56 -15.20 41.47
C GLN A 53 45.47 -14.21 41.91
N MET A 54 45.71 -12.91 41.75
CA MET A 54 44.73 -11.87 42.04
C MET A 54 43.53 -11.93 41.08
N ALA A 55 43.77 -12.22 39.80
CA ALA A 55 42.71 -12.45 38.82
C ALA A 55 41.91 -13.74 39.13
N ALA A 56 42.58 -14.81 39.58
CA ALA A 56 41.92 -16.03 40.01
C ALA A 56 41.08 -15.81 41.28
N ALA A 57 41.61 -15.07 42.27
CA ALA A 57 40.87 -14.70 43.47
C ALA A 57 39.67 -13.79 43.16
N ALA A 58 39.81 -12.83 42.23
CA ALA A 58 38.70 -11.99 41.77
C ALA A 58 37.64 -12.80 41.01
N ALA A 59 38.02 -13.82 40.26
CA ALA A 59 37.10 -14.73 39.58
C ALA A 59 36.33 -15.62 40.57
N LEU A 60 37.00 -16.12 41.61
CA LEU A 60 36.37 -16.89 42.68
C LEU A 60 35.42 -16.03 43.53
N ALA A 61 35.78 -14.78 43.83
CA ALA A 61 34.89 -13.84 44.51
C ALA A 61 33.61 -13.52 43.71
N ARG A 62 33.70 -13.49 42.37
CA ARG A 62 32.53 -13.35 41.48
C ARG A 62 31.65 -14.60 41.44
N LEU A 63 32.23 -15.78 41.66
CA LEU A 63 31.50 -17.04 41.78
C LEU A 63 30.82 -17.18 43.14
N GLU A 64 31.49 -16.77 44.23
CA GLU A 64 30.95 -16.82 45.60
C GLU A 64 29.87 -15.76 45.87
N GLN A 65 29.94 -14.57 45.24
CA GLN A 65 28.84 -13.59 45.28
C GLN A 65 27.59 -14.05 44.51
N LYS A 66 27.69 -15.12 43.72
CA LYS A 66 26.55 -15.75 43.08
C LYS A 66 25.95 -16.77 44.05
N GLN A 67 25.20 -16.28 45.04
CA GLN A 67 24.24 -17.12 45.76
C GLN A 67 23.38 -17.89 44.74
N PRO A 68 22.98 -19.14 45.02
CA PRO A 68 22.12 -19.91 44.14
C PRO A 68 20.76 -19.23 44.06
N ARG A 69 20.56 -18.38 43.05
CA ARG A 69 19.23 -17.84 42.74
C ARG A 69 18.36 -19.02 42.30
N ALA A 70 17.37 -19.34 43.13
CA ALA A 70 16.25 -20.19 42.77
C ALA A 70 15.69 -19.76 41.40
N ARG A 71 15.24 -20.75 40.61
CA ARG A 71 14.60 -20.57 39.29
C ARG A 71 13.75 -19.29 39.25
N GLY A 72 14.16 -18.31 38.44
CA GLY A 72 13.40 -17.08 38.20
C GLY A 72 12.11 -17.36 37.41
N PRO A 73 11.11 -16.46 37.44
CA PRO A 73 9.77 -16.73 36.97
C PRO A 73 9.69 -16.71 35.44
N THR A 74 9.11 -17.77 34.86
CA THR A 74 8.95 -18.02 33.43
C THR A 74 7.78 -17.27 32.78
N SER A 75 7.46 -16.05 33.22
CA SER A 75 6.41 -15.25 32.58
C SER A 75 6.79 -13.78 32.39
N GLN A 76 6.44 -13.27 31.21
CA GLN A 76 6.73 -11.93 30.70
C GLN A 76 6.19 -10.82 31.62
N ASP A 77 5.15 -11.11 32.40
CA ASP A 77 4.58 -10.18 33.38
C ASP A 77 5.46 -9.97 34.62
N SER A 78 6.27 -10.96 35.01
CA SER A 78 7.21 -10.77 36.12
C SER A 78 8.34 -9.81 35.74
N ILE A 79 8.78 -9.86 34.48
CA ILE A 79 9.80 -8.97 33.92
C ILE A 79 9.26 -7.54 33.84
N ARG A 80 8.01 -7.36 33.38
CA ARG A 80 7.36 -6.04 33.32
C ARG A 80 7.15 -5.42 34.71
N ASN A 81 6.75 -6.23 35.69
CA ASN A 81 6.55 -5.74 37.05
C ASN A 81 7.87 -5.39 37.73
N GLN A 82 8.95 -6.10 37.43
CA GLN A 82 10.27 -5.79 37.95
C GLN A 82 10.83 -4.49 37.36
N VAL A 83 10.73 -4.30 36.05
CA VAL A 83 11.13 -3.05 35.38
C VAL A 83 10.31 -1.85 35.88
N ARG A 84 8.99 -2.02 36.08
CA ARG A 84 8.13 -0.96 36.64
C ARG A 84 8.52 -0.58 38.07
N LYS A 85 8.93 -1.57 38.87
CA LYS A 85 9.36 -1.37 40.27
C LYS A 85 10.72 -0.67 40.34
N GLU A 86 11.64 -0.99 39.42
CA GLU A 86 12.95 -0.33 39.32
C GLU A 86 12.82 1.13 38.84
N LEU A 87 11.95 1.41 37.85
CA LEU A 87 11.64 2.78 37.41
C LEU A 87 10.98 3.64 38.51
N GLN A 88 10.13 3.04 39.34
CA GLN A 88 9.55 3.73 40.50
C GLN A 88 10.58 4.00 41.60
N ALA A 89 11.54 3.08 41.80
CA ALA A 89 12.61 3.24 42.78
C ALA A 89 13.58 4.35 42.37
N GLU A 90 13.91 4.47 41.08
CA GLU A 90 14.72 5.56 40.54
C GLU A 90 14.02 6.92 40.65
N ALA A 91 12.70 6.98 40.42
CA ALA A 91 11.91 8.20 40.62
C ALA A 91 11.88 8.68 42.07
N THR A 92 11.99 7.76 43.04
CA THR A 92 12.12 8.11 44.48
C THR A 92 13.55 8.39 44.93
N GLY A 93 14.56 8.00 44.15
CA GLY A 93 15.98 8.19 44.47
C GLY A 93 16.55 9.56 44.11
N SER A 94 15.86 10.34 43.27
CA SER A 94 16.29 11.67 42.82
C SER A 94 15.45 12.82 43.40
N GLY A 95 15.07 12.74 44.68
CA GLY A 95 14.32 13.79 45.38
C GLY A 95 15.10 14.36 46.55
N ASN A 96 15.59 15.60 46.41
CA ASN A 96 16.05 16.40 47.55
C ASN A 96 14.80 16.95 48.30
N PRO A 97 14.75 16.99 49.64
CA PRO A 97 13.56 17.36 50.37
C PRO A 97 13.56 18.84 50.75
N GLU A 98 12.60 19.62 50.26
CA GLU A 98 12.15 20.85 50.89
C GLU A 98 10.70 21.18 50.47
N ALA A 99 9.85 21.50 51.46
CA ALA A 99 8.44 21.89 51.36
C ALA A 99 8.25 23.21 52.16
N PRO A 100 7.08 23.90 52.21
CA PRO A 100 5.76 23.59 51.64
C PRO A 100 5.01 24.79 50.97
N GLY A 101 3.86 24.52 50.33
CA GLY A 101 2.94 25.57 49.86
C GLY A 101 1.72 25.07 49.07
N THR A 102 0.73 24.52 49.80
CA THR A 102 -0.73 24.60 49.59
C THR A 102 -1.31 24.82 48.17
N ASN A 103 -2.02 23.85 47.61
CA ASN A 103 -3.49 23.86 47.56
C ASN A 103 -4.09 22.63 46.88
N VAL A 104 -5.12 22.11 47.55
CA VAL A 104 -5.97 20.98 47.21
C VAL A 104 -6.97 21.38 46.14
N VAL A 105 -7.08 20.66 45.02
CA VAL A 105 -8.38 20.31 44.42
C VAL A 105 -8.30 18.92 43.76
N THR A 106 -9.27 18.12 44.17
CA THR A 106 -9.68 16.78 43.79
C THR A 106 -9.90 16.55 42.29
N ASN A 107 -9.60 15.35 41.78
CA ASN A 107 -10.64 14.39 41.40
C ASN A 107 -10.06 13.06 40.90
N ALA A 108 -10.31 12.04 41.70
CA ALA A 108 -10.20 10.65 41.34
C ALA A 108 -11.48 10.17 40.65
N VAL A 109 -11.33 9.01 40.01
CA VAL A 109 -12.36 8.09 39.53
C VAL A 109 -12.84 8.37 38.11
N LEU A 110 -12.43 7.49 37.18
CA LEU A 110 -13.35 6.73 36.35
C LEU A 110 -12.62 5.51 35.77
N ALA A 111 -12.71 4.40 36.50
CA ALA A 111 -12.52 3.07 35.97
C ALA A 111 -13.88 2.35 36.01
N ALA A 112 -14.26 1.79 34.85
CA ALA A 112 -15.20 0.71 34.61
C ALA A 112 -16.70 0.96 34.88
N ALA A 113 -17.52 0.81 33.83
CA ALA A 113 -18.52 -0.25 33.73
C ALA A 113 -19.23 -0.23 32.36
N TRP A 114 -19.27 -1.40 31.71
CA TRP A 114 -20.21 -1.74 30.65
C TRP A 114 -21.53 -2.20 31.28
N HIS A 115 -22.68 -1.75 30.75
CA HIS A 115 -23.80 -2.60 30.29
C HIS A 115 -24.95 -1.76 29.66
N PRO A 116 -25.84 -2.39 28.86
CA PRO A 116 -26.49 -1.78 27.71
C PRO A 116 -27.97 -1.39 27.93
N GLY A 117 -28.46 -0.51 27.06
CA GLY A 117 -29.89 -0.24 26.83
C GLY A 117 -30.36 1.06 27.45
N GLN A 118 -30.68 2.06 26.61
CA GLN A 118 -32.04 2.60 26.45
C GLN A 118 -32.05 3.74 25.42
N LEU A 119 -33.12 3.73 24.62
CA LEU A 119 -33.49 4.64 23.53
C LEU A 119 -33.52 6.12 23.98
N GLY A 120 -32.92 7.01 23.18
CA GLY A 120 -33.01 8.46 23.38
C GLY A 120 -32.37 9.21 22.22
N THR A 121 -33.21 9.71 21.32
CA THR A 121 -32.88 10.54 20.15
C THR A 121 -32.01 11.74 20.55
N ARG A 122 -30.76 11.77 20.08
CA ARG A 122 -29.91 12.96 20.16
C ARG A 122 -29.21 13.18 18.82
N LYS A 123 -29.63 14.25 18.14
CA LYS A 123 -29.02 14.80 16.91
C LYS A 123 -27.49 14.78 17.05
N VAL A 124 -26.85 14.10 16.12
CA VAL A 124 -25.40 14.16 15.90
C VAL A 124 -25.08 15.56 15.39
N PRO A 125 -24.27 16.37 16.10
CA PRO A 125 -23.67 17.54 15.48
C PRO A 125 -22.55 17.07 14.55
N GLU A 126 -22.59 17.51 13.31
CA GLU A 126 -21.51 17.32 12.34
C GLU A 126 -20.17 17.76 12.95
N PRO A 127 -19.08 17.00 12.77
CA PRO A 127 -17.77 17.49 13.13
C PRO A 127 -17.43 18.60 12.14
N LYS A 128 -17.51 19.86 12.59
CA LYS A 128 -16.79 20.95 11.94
C LYS A 128 -15.30 20.63 12.08
N GLU A 129 -14.73 20.08 11.02
CA GLU A 129 -13.29 20.07 10.82
C GLU A 129 -12.83 21.53 10.71
N GLU A 130 -12.44 22.13 11.83
CA GLU A 130 -11.49 23.25 11.84
C GLU A 130 -10.12 22.67 11.48
N GLY A 131 -9.98 22.25 10.22
CA GLY A 131 -8.71 21.90 9.59
C GLY A 131 -8.04 23.19 9.11
N SER A 132 -6.75 23.30 9.38
CA SER A 132 -5.82 24.35 8.93
C SER A 132 -6.28 25.14 7.69
N ALA A 133 -6.33 26.47 7.79
CA ALA A 133 -6.77 27.38 6.72
C ALA A 133 -5.96 27.33 5.41
N HIS A 134 -4.90 26.51 5.31
CA HIS A 134 -4.07 26.36 4.12
C HIS A 134 -3.81 24.88 3.81
N LEU A 135 -4.80 24.20 3.21
CA LEU A 135 -4.59 22.88 2.63
C LEU A 135 -3.85 22.99 1.28
N ALA A 136 -2.83 22.17 1.06
CA ALA A 136 -2.07 22.14 -0.20
C ALA A 136 -2.94 21.77 -1.43
N VAL A 137 -4.03 21.03 -1.20
CA VAL A 137 -5.06 20.71 -2.18
C VAL A 137 -6.42 20.73 -1.47
N PRO A 138 -7.48 21.31 -2.07
CA PRO A 138 -8.81 21.38 -1.45
C PRO A 138 -9.51 20.02 -1.27
N GLY A 139 -9.02 18.96 -1.93
CA GLY A 139 -9.57 17.61 -1.82
C GLY A 139 -9.01 16.66 -2.88
N VAL A 140 -9.47 15.40 -2.86
CA VAL A 140 -9.20 14.41 -3.92
C VAL A 140 -10.44 14.29 -4.78
N TYR A 141 -10.27 14.45 -6.09
CA TYR A 141 -11.35 14.49 -7.05
C TYR A 141 -11.21 13.37 -8.08
N PHE A 142 -12.33 13.01 -8.70
CA PHE A 142 -12.41 11.92 -9.66
C PHE A 142 -13.22 12.34 -10.87
N THR A 143 -12.80 11.94 -12.07
CA THR A 143 -13.51 12.23 -13.31
C THR A 143 -14.36 11.03 -13.71
N CYS A 144 -15.64 11.26 -13.98
CA CYS A 144 -16.52 10.24 -14.53
C CYS A 144 -16.28 10.12 -16.04
N PRO A 145 -15.91 8.95 -16.59
CA PRO A 145 -15.63 8.79 -18.01
C PRO A 145 -16.87 8.99 -18.91
N LEU A 146 -18.08 8.76 -18.39
CA LEU A 146 -19.33 8.88 -19.16
C LEU A 146 -19.84 10.32 -19.28
N THR A 147 -19.55 11.17 -18.30
CA THR A 147 -20.09 12.54 -18.23
C THR A 147 -19.03 13.63 -18.25
N GLY A 148 -17.76 13.28 -18.03
CA GLY A 148 -16.67 14.23 -17.84
C GLY A 148 -16.73 15.02 -16.52
N ALA A 149 -17.72 14.76 -15.66
CA ALA A 149 -17.90 15.50 -14.42
C ALA A 149 -16.80 15.17 -13.40
N THR A 150 -16.27 16.20 -12.75
CA THR A 150 -15.31 16.10 -11.64
C THR A 150 -16.06 15.99 -10.31
N LEU A 151 -15.83 14.91 -9.57
CA LEU A 151 -16.62 14.47 -8.42
C LEU A 151 -15.74 14.22 -7.20
N ARG A 152 -16.32 14.37 -6.01
CA ARG A 152 -15.65 13.95 -4.76
C ARG A 152 -15.79 12.45 -4.55
N ARG A 153 -14.93 11.89 -3.69
CA ARG A 153 -14.88 10.46 -3.35
C ARG A 153 -16.26 9.88 -2.99
N ASP A 154 -17.06 10.60 -2.23
CA ASP A 154 -18.34 10.09 -1.70
C ASP A 154 -19.46 10.10 -2.74
N GLN A 155 -19.35 10.99 -3.74
CA GLN A 155 -20.38 11.18 -4.76
C GLN A 155 -20.11 10.34 -6.02
N ARG A 156 -18.86 9.91 -6.24
CA ARG A 156 -18.44 9.24 -7.47
C ARG A 156 -19.27 8.00 -7.80
N ASP A 157 -19.53 7.14 -6.80
CA ASP A 157 -20.20 5.86 -7.05
C ASP A 157 -21.68 6.11 -7.38
N ALA A 158 -22.34 7.03 -6.68
CA ALA A 158 -23.73 7.41 -6.95
C ALA A 158 -23.90 8.06 -8.32
N HIS A 159 -23.00 8.97 -8.69
CA HIS A 159 -23.05 9.65 -9.98
C HIS A 159 -22.75 8.71 -11.16
N ILE A 160 -21.84 7.72 -11.01
CA ILE A 160 -21.64 6.70 -12.04
C ILE A 160 -22.94 5.89 -12.25
N LYS A 161 -23.63 5.53 -11.16
CA LYS A 161 -24.91 4.82 -11.25
C LYS A 161 -25.94 5.63 -12.02
N GLU A 162 -26.09 6.91 -11.69
CA GLU A 162 -27.01 7.83 -12.37
C GLU A 162 -26.64 8.04 -13.85
N ALA A 163 -25.35 8.17 -14.15
CA ALA A 163 -24.86 8.30 -15.52
C ALA A 163 -25.18 7.06 -16.36
N ILE A 164 -24.99 5.85 -15.81
CA ILE A 164 -25.34 4.60 -16.48
C ILE A 164 -26.85 4.52 -16.71
N LEU A 165 -27.65 4.86 -15.69
CA LEU A 165 -29.12 4.88 -15.80
C LEU A 165 -29.60 5.88 -16.87
N SER A 166 -28.97 7.03 -16.99
CA SER A 166 -29.28 8.02 -18.03
C SER A 166 -28.91 7.51 -19.42
N HIS A 167 -27.82 6.75 -19.54
CA HIS A 167 -27.36 6.17 -20.80
C HIS A 167 -28.29 5.11 -21.39
N PHE A 168 -29.17 4.50 -20.58
CA PHE A 168 -30.19 3.56 -21.07
C PHE A 168 -31.09 4.15 -22.15
N SER A 169 -31.30 5.48 -22.14
CA SER A 169 -32.09 6.16 -23.16
C SER A 169 -31.39 6.23 -24.52
N THR A 170 -30.07 6.14 -24.55
CA THR A 170 -29.25 6.21 -25.77
C THR A 170 -28.96 4.82 -26.30
N ASP A 171 -28.42 3.95 -25.45
CA ASP A 171 -28.12 2.55 -25.79
C ASP A 171 -28.47 1.65 -24.60
N PRO A 172 -29.64 0.97 -24.65
CA PRO A 172 -30.08 0.06 -23.61
C PRO A 172 -29.13 -1.14 -23.39
N VAL A 173 -28.48 -1.64 -24.45
CA VAL A 173 -27.63 -2.83 -24.37
C VAL A 173 -26.31 -2.45 -23.70
N ALA A 174 -25.63 -1.40 -24.19
CA ALA A 174 -24.39 -0.93 -23.60
C ALA A 174 -24.59 -0.49 -22.13
N ALA A 175 -25.69 0.21 -21.82
CA ALA A 175 -26.01 0.60 -20.46
C ALA A 175 -26.21 -0.60 -19.51
N SER A 176 -26.88 -1.65 -19.98
CA SER A 176 -27.06 -2.89 -19.20
C SER A 176 -25.74 -3.61 -18.96
N ILE A 177 -24.88 -3.71 -19.99
CA ILE A 177 -23.53 -4.28 -19.86
C ILE A 177 -22.71 -3.51 -18.82
N MET A 178 -22.70 -2.18 -18.92
CA MET A 178 -22.01 -1.32 -17.95
C MET A 178 -22.55 -1.52 -16.54
N LYS A 179 -23.87 -1.65 -16.37
CA LYS A 179 -24.50 -1.89 -15.07
C LYS A 179 -24.08 -3.24 -14.47
N ILE A 180 -24.08 -4.31 -15.26
CA ILE A 180 -23.66 -5.66 -14.82
C ILE A 180 -22.22 -5.63 -14.30
N HIS A 181 -21.29 -5.01 -15.01
CA HIS A 181 -19.89 -4.96 -14.60
C HIS A 181 -19.64 -3.96 -13.46
N THR A 182 -20.39 -2.87 -13.40
CA THR A 182 -20.09 -1.75 -12.48
C THR A 182 -20.77 -1.89 -11.11
N PHE A 183 -22.02 -2.37 -11.05
CA PHE A 183 -22.80 -2.36 -9.80
C PHE A 183 -22.46 -3.57 -8.92
N ASN A 184 -22.04 -4.68 -9.52
CA ASN A 184 -21.72 -5.92 -8.84
C ASN A 184 -20.27 -5.90 -8.32
N LYS A 185 -20.10 -6.01 -6.99
CA LYS A 185 -18.77 -5.98 -6.34
C LYS A 185 -17.96 -7.26 -6.56
N ASP A 186 -18.65 -8.40 -6.65
CA ASP A 186 -18.04 -9.73 -6.76
C ASP A 186 -17.70 -10.07 -8.22
N ARG A 187 -16.47 -9.79 -8.63
CA ARG A 187 -16.00 -10.01 -10.01
C ARG A 187 -16.12 -11.47 -10.47
N ASP A 188 -15.89 -12.42 -9.58
CA ASP A 188 -15.99 -13.85 -9.93
C ASP A 188 -17.43 -14.26 -10.24
N ARG A 189 -18.41 -13.67 -9.53
CA ARG A 189 -19.84 -13.90 -9.80
C ARG A 189 -20.28 -13.26 -11.09
N VAL A 190 -19.81 -12.03 -11.35
CA VAL A 190 -20.05 -11.34 -12.63
C VAL A 190 -19.53 -12.19 -13.78
N LYS A 191 -18.27 -12.66 -13.72
CA LYS A 191 -17.68 -13.50 -14.75
C LYS A 191 -18.47 -14.80 -14.97
N LEU A 192 -18.85 -15.48 -13.88
CA LEU A 192 -19.65 -16.70 -13.98
C LEU A 192 -21.03 -16.46 -14.60
N GLY A 193 -21.67 -15.32 -14.29
CA GLY A 193 -22.93 -14.91 -14.88
C GLY A 193 -22.79 -14.60 -16.36
N VAL A 194 -21.80 -13.79 -16.74
CA VAL A 194 -21.46 -13.44 -18.13
C VAL A 194 -21.16 -14.70 -18.94
N ASP A 195 -20.36 -15.63 -18.43
CA ASP A 195 -20.08 -16.92 -19.09
C ASP A 195 -21.35 -17.76 -19.30
N THR A 196 -22.30 -17.70 -18.35
CA THR A 196 -23.57 -18.42 -18.45
C THR A 196 -24.49 -17.77 -19.49
N ILE A 197 -24.54 -16.44 -19.54
CA ILE A 197 -25.29 -15.68 -20.56
C ILE A 197 -24.70 -15.94 -21.94
N ALA A 198 -23.37 -15.88 -22.10
CA ALA A 198 -22.69 -16.18 -23.35
C ALA A 198 -23.02 -17.58 -23.87
N LYS A 199 -23.05 -18.60 -22.99
CA LYS A 199 -23.48 -19.96 -23.36
C LYS A 199 -24.93 -20.04 -23.83
N TYR A 200 -25.84 -19.26 -23.23
CA TYR A 200 -27.21 -19.22 -23.73
C TYR A 200 -27.28 -18.62 -25.13
N LEU A 201 -26.54 -17.54 -25.38
CA LEU A 201 -26.46 -16.92 -26.71
C LEU A 201 -25.77 -17.84 -27.73
N ASP A 202 -24.71 -18.56 -27.34
CA ASP A 202 -24.04 -19.55 -28.20
C ASP A 202 -24.98 -20.69 -28.62
N ASN A 203 -25.79 -21.21 -27.70
CA ASN A 203 -26.75 -22.26 -28.02
C ASN A 203 -27.81 -21.79 -29.03
N ILE A 204 -28.23 -20.52 -28.93
CA ILE A 204 -29.19 -19.92 -29.87
C ILE A 204 -28.53 -19.68 -31.24
N HIS A 205 -27.27 -19.24 -31.25
CA HIS A 205 -26.52 -19.00 -32.48
C HIS A 205 -26.18 -20.30 -33.23
N LEU A 206 -25.75 -21.35 -32.51
CA LEU A 206 -25.38 -22.66 -33.09
C LEU A 206 -26.60 -23.46 -33.57
N HIS A 207 -27.75 -23.31 -32.91
CA HIS A 207 -28.97 -24.06 -33.21
C HIS A 207 -30.18 -23.14 -33.36
N PRO A 208 -30.24 -22.32 -34.43
CA PRO A 208 -31.28 -21.31 -34.58
C PRO A 208 -32.67 -21.93 -34.72
N GLU A 209 -32.82 -23.09 -35.36
CA GLU A 209 -34.11 -23.76 -35.60
C GLU A 209 -34.76 -24.36 -34.34
N GLU A 210 -33.99 -24.56 -33.26
CA GLU A 210 -34.49 -25.24 -32.07
C GLU A 210 -35.16 -24.27 -31.08
N GLU A 211 -36.50 -24.31 -31.01
CA GLU A 211 -37.28 -23.46 -30.11
C GLU A 211 -36.99 -23.64 -28.62
N ARG A 212 -36.43 -24.79 -28.21
CA ARG A 212 -36.08 -25.05 -26.80
C ARG A 212 -35.01 -24.10 -26.28
N TYR A 213 -34.09 -23.66 -27.13
CA TYR A 213 -33.00 -22.75 -26.73
C TYR A 213 -33.43 -21.28 -26.77
N ARG A 214 -34.54 -20.99 -27.44
CA ARG A 214 -35.16 -19.65 -27.50
C ARG A 214 -35.96 -19.32 -26.23
N LYS A 215 -36.15 -20.28 -25.32
CA LYS A 215 -36.90 -20.14 -24.07
C LYS A 215 -36.00 -20.44 -22.88
N ILE A 216 -35.90 -19.51 -21.94
CA ILE A 216 -35.10 -19.65 -20.72
C ILE A 216 -36.05 -19.58 -19.51
N LYS A 217 -36.09 -20.66 -18.71
CA LYS A 217 -36.90 -20.74 -17.48
C LYS A 217 -36.24 -19.95 -16.35
N LEU A 218 -36.92 -18.95 -15.80
CA LEU A 218 -36.35 -18.11 -14.73
C LEU A 218 -36.18 -18.88 -13.41
N GLN A 219 -37.01 -19.90 -13.16
CA GLN A 219 -36.96 -20.75 -11.96
C GLN A 219 -35.84 -21.80 -12.01
N ASN A 220 -35.07 -21.87 -13.10
CA ASN A 220 -33.94 -22.80 -13.19
C ASN A 220 -32.89 -22.41 -12.14
N LYS A 221 -32.41 -23.38 -11.36
CA LYS A 221 -31.37 -23.16 -10.32
C LYS A 221 -30.14 -22.44 -10.87
N VAL A 222 -29.69 -22.81 -12.07
CA VAL A 222 -28.51 -22.19 -12.70
C VAL A 222 -28.77 -20.71 -12.99
N PHE A 223 -29.97 -20.38 -13.48
CA PHE A 223 -30.36 -19.01 -13.77
C PHE A 223 -30.50 -18.19 -12.47
N GLN A 224 -31.15 -18.74 -11.45
CA GLN A 224 -31.36 -18.07 -10.16
C GLN A 224 -30.04 -17.78 -9.42
N GLU A 225 -29.15 -18.77 -9.35
CA GLU A 225 -27.90 -18.64 -8.60
C GLU A 225 -26.86 -17.75 -9.29
N ARG A 226 -26.85 -17.71 -10.63
CA ARG A 226 -25.79 -17.05 -11.40
C ARG A 226 -26.20 -15.74 -12.06
N ILE A 227 -27.45 -15.62 -12.49
CA ILE A 227 -27.93 -14.50 -13.30
C ILE A 227 -28.86 -13.59 -12.50
N ASN A 228 -29.85 -14.16 -11.80
CA ASN A 228 -30.84 -13.40 -11.03
C ASN A 228 -30.22 -12.65 -9.84
N CYS A 229 -29.06 -13.10 -9.36
CA CYS A 229 -28.33 -12.43 -8.30
C CYS A 229 -27.50 -11.22 -8.76
N LEU A 230 -27.36 -11.00 -10.06
CA LEU A 230 -26.57 -9.92 -10.63
C LEU A 230 -27.50 -8.77 -11.04
N GLU A 231 -27.17 -7.55 -10.62
CA GLU A 231 -27.92 -6.36 -11.04
C GLU A 231 -27.65 -6.04 -12.52
N GLY A 232 -28.69 -5.71 -13.28
CA GLY A 232 -28.61 -5.32 -14.70
C GLY A 232 -28.74 -6.46 -15.73
N THR A 233 -28.76 -7.73 -15.29
CA THR A 233 -28.89 -8.88 -16.22
C THR A 233 -30.28 -8.97 -16.87
N HIS A 234 -31.34 -8.67 -16.12
CA HIS A 234 -32.70 -8.66 -16.66
C HIS A 234 -32.88 -7.59 -17.74
N GLU A 235 -32.38 -6.39 -17.49
CA GLU A 235 -32.41 -5.28 -18.45
C GLU A 235 -31.58 -5.62 -19.70
N PHE A 236 -30.47 -6.33 -19.55
CA PHE A 236 -29.71 -6.85 -20.69
C PHE A 236 -30.53 -7.84 -21.53
N PHE A 237 -31.19 -8.81 -20.90
CA PHE A 237 -32.06 -9.77 -21.63
C PHE A 237 -33.20 -9.06 -22.36
N GLU A 238 -33.83 -8.06 -21.74
CA GLU A 238 -34.87 -7.27 -22.38
C GLU A 238 -34.31 -6.43 -23.55
N ALA A 239 -33.14 -5.82 -23.38
CA ALA A 239 -32.49 -5.00 -24.40
C ALA A 239 -32.04 -5.78 -25.64
N ILE A 240 -31.56 -7.02 -25.49
CA ILE A 240 -31.21 -7.89 -26.62
C ILE A 240 -32.44 -8.55 -27.28
N GLY A 241 -33.64 -8.30 -26.76
CA GLY A 241 -34.91 -8.71 -27.37
C GLY A 241 -35.56 -9.96 -26.78
N PHE A 242 -35.21 -10.39 -25.57
CA PHE A 242 -36.03 -11.34 -24.81
C PHE A 242 -37.21 -10.65 -24.16
N GLN A 243 -38.35 -11.34 -24.11
CA GLN A 243 -39.56 -10.87 -23.45
C GLN A 243 -39.93 -11.81 -22.31
N ARG A 244 -40.33 -11.24 -21.17
CA ARG A 244 -40.83 -12.01 -20.03
C ARG A 244 -42.28 -12.41 -20.29
N VAL A 245 -42.53 -13.71 -20.39
CA VAL A 245 -43.86 -14.26 -20.61
C VAL A 245 -44.16 -15.35 -19.58
N LEU A 246 -45.41 -15.38 -19.13
CA LEU A 246 -45.94 -16.41 -18.25
C LEU A 246 -46.47 -17.55 -19.11
N LEU A 247 -45.81 -18.71 -19.05
CA LEU A 247 -46.23 -19.90 -19.81
C LEU A 247 -46.83 -20.94 -18.86
N PRO A 248 -47.96 -21.56 -19.23
CA PRO A 248 -48.50 -22.69 -18.49
C PRO A 248 -47.60 -23.91 -18.71
N VAL A 249 -47.11 -24.50 -17.63
CA VAL A 249 -46.28 -25.71 -17.68
C VAL A 249 -47.17 -26.93 -17.41
N PRO A 250 -47.10 -27.99 -18.24
CA PRO A 250 -47.77 -29.23 -17.93
C PRO A 250 -47.30 -29.73 -16.55
N ASP A 251 -48.23 -30.08 -15.66
CA ASP A 251 -48.01 -30.54 -14.27
C ASP A 251 -47.94 -29.48 -13.15
N GLN A 252 -48.18 -28.19 -13.42
CA GLN A 252 -48.32 -27.16 -12.35
C GLN A 252 -49.51 -26.23 -12.60
N GLU A 253 -50.26 -25.90 -11.54
CA GLU A 253 -51.40 -24.97 -11.59
C GLU A 253 -50.97 -23.50 -11.70
N ALA A 254 -49.74 -23.17 -11.30
CA ALA A 254 -49.20 -21.82 -11.37
C ALA A 254 -48.45 -21.59 -12.69
N PRO A 255 -48.70 -20.47 -13.42
CA PRO A 255 -47.92 -20.12 -14.60
C PRO A 255 -46.47 -19.80 -14.19
N GLU A 256 -45.51 -20.28 -14.96
CA GLU A 256 -44.09 -20.03 -14.72
C GLU A 256 -43.55 -18.93 -15.65
N GLU A 257 -42.60 -18.14 -15.16
CA GLU A 257 -41.94 -17.08 -15.93
C GLU A 257 -40.84 -17.63 -16.83
N PHE A 258 -40.92 -17.32 -18.12
CA PHE A 258 -39.90 -17.61 -19.12
C PHE A 258 -39.43 -16.32 -19.83
N TYR A 259 -38.13 -16.25 -20.12
CA TYR A 259 -37.61 -15.34 -21.12
C TYR A 259 -37.73 -16.02 -22.48
N VAL A 260 -38.47 -15.41 -23.40
CA VAL A 260 -38.62 -15.90 -24.78
C VAL A 260 -38.03 -14.88 -25.73
N LEU A 261 -37.13 -15.32 -26.60
CA LEU A 261 -36.52 -14.47 -27.61
C LEU A 261 -37.55 -14.05 -28.66
N SER A 262 -37.67 -12.74 -28.90
CA SER A 262 -38.60 -12.20 -29.90
C SER A 262 -38.19 -12.56 -31.34
N GLU A 263 -39.17 -12.66 -32.22
CA GLU A 263 -38.95 -12.94 -33.66
C GLU A 263 -38.09 -11.86 -34.34
N ALA A 264 -38.18 -10.61 -33.88
CA ALA A 264 -37.35 -9.50 -34.37
C ALA A 264 -35.85 -9.70 -34.07
N ALA A 265 -35.51 -10.21 -32.88
CA ALA A 265 -34.13 -10.51 -32.50
C ALA A 265 -33.61 -11.77 -33.21
N LEU A 266 -34.47 -12.77 -33.46
CA LEU A 266 -34.13 -13.94 -34.26
C LEU A 266 -33.80 -13.61 -35.71
N ALA A 267 -34.43 -12.56 -36.28
CA ALA A 267 -34.13 -12.10 -37.63
C ALA A 267 -32.74 -11.43 -37.76
N GLN A 268 -32.08 -11.11 -36.63
CA GLN A 268 -30.77 -10.43 -36.59
C GLN A 268 -29.74 -11.20 -35.76
N PRO A 269 -29.31 -12.40 -36.18
CA PRO A 269 -28.40 -13.24 -35.39
C PRO A 269 -27.01 -12.61 -35.19
N GLN A 270 -26.55 -11.77 -36.13
CA GLN A 270 -25.28 -11.04 -36.03
C GLN A 270 -25.28 -10.02 -34.87
N SER A 271 -26.43 -9.42 -34.57
CA SER A 271 -26.59 -8.48 -33.47
C SER A 271 -26.40 -9.17 -32.11
N LEU A 272 -26.96 -10.37 -31.96
CA LEU A 272 -26.79 -11.19 -30.75
C LEU A 272 -25.33 -11.60 -30.51
N GLU A 273 -24.59 -11.92 -31.57
CA GLU A 273 -23.17 -12.23 -31.50
C GLU A 273 -22.34 -11.00 -31.09
N GLN A 274 -22.62 -9.83 -31.69
CA GLN A 274 -21.99 -8.57 -31.30
C GLN A 274 -22.25 -8.22 -29.82
N HIS A 275 -23.50 -8.35 -29.36
CA HIS A 275 -23.84 -8.09 -27.96
C HIS A 275 -23.16 -9.07 -26.99
N LYS A 276 -22.92 -10.32 -27.42
CA LYS A 276 -22.15 -11.31 -26.65
C LYS A 276 -20.68 -10.87 -26.53
N GLU A 277 -20.05 -10.48 -27.63
CA GLU A 277 -18.67 -9.99 -27.62
C GLU A 277 -18.52 -8.75 -26.74
N GLN A 278 -19.43 -7.77 -26.88
CA GLN A 278 -19.46 -6.59 -26.02
C GLN A 278 -19.59 -6.94 -24.53
N LEU A 279 -20.41 -7.93 -24.17
CA LEU A 279 -20.57 -8.35 -22.77
C LEU A 279 -19.28 -8.98 -22.20
N LEU A 280 -18.54 -9.74 -23.03
CA LEU A 280 -17.31 -10.43 -22.64
C LEU A 280 -16.12 -9.47 -22.51
N ASP A 281 -15.99 -8.53 -23.43
CA ASP A 281 -14.87 -7.59 -23.48
C ASP A 281 -15.08 -6.33 -22.61
N ALA A 282 -16.29 -6.12 -22.11
CA ALA A 282 -16.60 -4.95 -21.30
C ALA A 282 -15.83 -4.89 -19.98
N GLU A 283 -15.29 -3.72 -19.70
CA GLU A 283 -14.68 -3.38 -18.41
C GLU A 283 -15.65 -2.58 -17.52
N PRO A 284 -15.56 -2.72 -16.19
CA PRO A 284 -16.39 -1.95 -15.27
C PRO A 284 -16.06 -0.46 -15.35
N VAL A 285 -17.10 0.38 -15.44
CA VAL A 285 -16.96 1.83 -15.46
C VAL A 285 -16.52 2.30 -14.08
N ARG A 286 -15.31 2.86 -14.01
CA ARG A 286 -14.74 3.39 -12.76
C ARG A 286 -14.38 4.84 -12.95
N ALA A 287 -14.65 5.68 -11.94
CA ALA A 287 -14.16 7.03 -11.97
C ALA A 287 -12.63 7.02 -11.92
N THR A 288 -12.01 7.75 -12.83
CA THR A 288 -10.57 7.94 -12.89
C THR A 288 -10.17 9.01 -11.89
N LEU A 289 -8.96 8.91 -11.32
CA LEU A 289 -8.47 9.96 -10.43
C LEU A 289 -8.23 11.22 -11.25
N ASP A 290 -8.82 12.34 -10.85
CA ASP A 290 -8.47 13.63 -11.41
C ASP A 290 -7.11 14.02 -10.83
N ARG A 291 -6.12 14.19 -11.72
CA ARG A 291 -4.75 14.56 -11.33
C ARG A 291 -4.66 16.02 -10.89
N GLN A 292 -5.70 16.83 -11.14
CA GLN A 292 -5.78 18.25 -10.79
C GLN A 292 -4.48 18.99 -11.11
N ARG A 293 -4.05 18.89 -12.36
CA ARG A 293 -2.82 19.49 -12.85
C ARG A 293 -2.83 20.99 -12.58
N ARG A 294 -1.93 21.46 -11.72
CA ARG A 294 -1.76 22.89 -11.38
C ARG A 294 -0.31 23.29 -11.54
N VAL A 295 -0.08 24.50 -12.04
CA VAL A 295 1.26 25.06 -12.19
C VAL A 295 1.39 26.24 -11.24
N PHE A 296 2.42 26.22 -10.40
CA PHE A 296 2.72 27.30 -9.47
C PHE A 296 3.98 28.03 -9.87
N ARG A 297 3.93 29.36 -9.76
CA ARG A 297 5.14 30.19 -9.84
C ARG A 297 5.90 30.12 -8.50
N PRO A 298 7.24 30.01 -8.52
CA PRO A 298 8.04 30.10 -7.30
C PRO A 298 7.81 31.47 -6.63
N SER A 299 7.48 31.45 -5.35
CA SER A 299 7.32 32.67 -4.55
C SER A 299 8.68 33.07 -3.96
N PRO A 300 9.14 34.32 -4.15
CA PRO A 300 10.41 34.80 -3.57
C PRO A 300 10.37 34.92 -2.05
N LEU A 301 9.18 34.90 -1.43
CA LEU A 301 9.00 34.92 0.02
C LEU A 301 9.31 33.55 0.66
N ALA A 302 9.28 32.47 -0.10
CA ALA A 302 9.52 31.12 0.42
C ALA A 302 10.96 30.89 0.90
N SER A 303 11.91 31.78 0.55
CA SER A 303 13.30 31.73 1.01
C SER A 303 13.60 32.72 2.14
N GLN A 304 12.63 33.55 2.56
CA GLN A 304 12.81 34.48 3.67
C GLN A 304 12.27 33.85 4.96
N PHE A 305 13.19 33.41 5.82
CA PHE A 305 12.90 32.84 7.12
C PHE A 305 13.59 33.65 8.22
N ASP A 306 13.01 34.79 8.58
CA ASP A 306 13.46 35.55 9.74
C ASP A 306 12.69 35.09 10.99
N LEU A 307 13.34 34.24 11.78
CA LEU A 307 12.80 33.70 13.03
C LEU A 307 13.45 34.39 14.25
N PRO A 308 12.70 34.72 15.31
CA PRO A 308 13.24 35.28 16.55
C PRO A 308 14.28 34.34 17.21
N GLY A 309 15.27 34.91 17.89
CA GLY A 309 16.31 34.14 18.59
C GLY A 309 15.77 33.13 19.62
N ASP A 310 14.65 33.43 20.27
CA ASP A 310 14.00 32.55 21.23
C ASP A 310 13.47 31.24 20.62
N PHE A 311 13.23 31.21 19.31
CA PHE A 311 12.86 29.98 18.59
C PHE A 311 13.93 28.90 18.70
N PHE A 312 15.20 29.29 18.83
CA PHE A 312 16.32 28.35 18.91
C PHE A 312 16.59 27.88 20.34
N ASN A 313 15.88 28.42 21.34
CA ASN A 313 16.03 28.02 22.72
C ASN A 313 15.16 26.80 23.02
N LEU A 314 15.79 25.69 23.45
CA LEU A 314 15.04 24.50 23.86
C LEU A 314 14.22 24.77 25.12
N THR A 315 12.93 24.47 25.04
CA THR A 315 12.04 24.49 26.20
C THR A 315 12.19 23.20 27.03
N ALA A 316 11.90 23.28 28.33
CA ALA A 316 11.94 22.11 29.21
C ALA A 316 10.98 20.98 28.76
N GLU A 317 9.87 21.34 28.10
CA GLU A 317 8.91 20.39 27.52
C GLU A 317 9.49 19.63 26.32
N GLU A 318 10.23 20.32 25.44
CA GLU A 318 10.91 19.70 24.30
C GLU A 318 12.01 18.75 24.75
N VAL A 319 12.81 19.12 25.75
CA VAL A 319 13.84 18.25 26.34
C VAL A 319 13.20 16.96 26.88
N LYS A 320 12.08 17.10 27.63
CA LYS A 320 11.37 15.94 28.18
C LYS A 320 10.76 15.05 27.08
N ARG A 321 10.23 15.65 26.01
CA ARG A 321 9.70 14.93 24.84
C ARG A 321 10.82 14.19 24.10
N GLU A 322 11.98 14.82 23.93
CA GLU A 322 13.15 14.22 23.31
C GLU A 322 13.68 13.04 24.13
N GLN A 323 13.76 13.18 25.47
CA GLN A 323 14.14 12.09 26.36
C GLN A 323 13.18 10.89 26.22
N LYS A 324 11.88 11.15 26.17
CA LYS A 324 10.86 10.10 25.97
C LYS A 324 10.99 9.41 24.62
N LEU A 325 11.20 10.17 23.53
CA LEU A 325 11.38 9.59 22.19
C LEU A 325 12.66 8.75 22.10
N ARG A 326 13.74 9.21 22.76
CA ARG A 326 14.99 8.44 22.89
C ARG A 326 14.76 7.13 23.65
N SER A 327 14.05 7.17 24.79
CA SER A 327 13.74 5.94 25.55
C SER A 327 12.90 4.97 24.73
N GLU A 328 11.86 5.44 24.03
CA GLU A 328 11.04 4.60 23.16
C GLU A 328 11.83 4.00 22.00
N THR A 329 12.79 4.74 21.44
CA THR A 329 13.68 4.24 20.38
C THR A 329 14.60 3.15 20.89
N VAL A 330 15.20 3.34 22.08
CA VAL A 330 16.04 2.32 22.73
C VAL A 330 15.22 1.07 23.07
N GLU A 331 14.00 1.23 23.57
CA GLU A 331 13.07 0.12 23.79
C GLU A 331 12.75 -0.60 22.47
N ARG A 332 12.43 0.14 21.40
CA ARG A 332 12.13 -0.44 20.09
C ARG A 332 13.32 -1.23 19.51
N LEU A 333 14.56 -0.76 19.72
CA LEU A 333 15.78 -1.41 19.26
C LEU A 333 16.19 -2.61 20.13
N SER A 334 15.90 -2.57 21.43
CA SER A 334 16.20 -3.66 22.38
C SER A 334 15.23 -4.85 22.28
N VAL A 335 14.01 -4.63 21.77
CA VAL A 335 13.06 -5.71 21.52
C VAL A 335 13.40 -6.44 20.23
N LEU A 336 13.72 -7.75 20.35
CA LEU A 336 13.91 -8.62 19.19
C LEU A 336 12.63 -8.72 18.36
N ARG A 337 12.65 -8.12 17.17
CA ARG A 337 11.55 -8.20 16.20
C ARG A 337 11.69 -9.44 15.34
N THR A 338 10.66 -10.27 15.35
CA THR A 338 10.55 -11.41 14.43
C THR A 338 10.40 -10.92 12.99
N LYS A 339 10.78 -11.74 12.01
CA LYS A 339 10.60 -11.43 10.58
C LYS A 339 9.14 -11.04 10.25
N ALA A 340 8.18 -11.76 10.82
CA ALA A 340 6.75 -11.47 10.66
C ALA A 340 6.33 -10.10 11.22
N MET A 341 6.96 -9.63 12.31
CA MET A 341 6.68 -8.29 12.84
C MET A 341 7.19 -7.19 11.90
N ARG A 342 8.35 -7.38 11.26
CA ARG A 342 8.94 -6.41 10.32
C ARG A 342 8.10 -6.31 9.04
N GLU A 343 7.78 -7.45 8.43
CA GLU A 343 6.97 -7.50 7.21
C GLU A 343 5.58 -6.89 7.42
N LYS A 344 4.95 -7.13 8.58
CA LYS A 344 3.65 -6.54 8.92
C LYS A 344 3.73 -5.02 9.09
N GLU A 345 4.81 -4.50 9.67
CA GLU A 345 5.03 -3.07 9.84
C GLU A 345 5.28 -2.38 8.50
N GLU A 346 6.13 -2.95 7.66
CA GLU A 346 6.40 -2.48 6.29
C GLU A 346 5.13 -2.47 5.43
N GLN A 347 4.34 -3.54 5.47
CA GLN A 347 3.03 -3.57 4.80
C GLN A 347 2.07 -2.52 5.32
N ARG A 348 2.15 -2.19 6.61
CA ARG A 348 1.33 -1.13 7.22
C ARG A 348 1.77 0.25 6.72
N GLU A 349 3.06 0.48 6.59
CA GLU A 349 3.63 1.72 6.06
C GLU A 349 3.26 1.90 4.58
N LEU A 350 3.42 0.85 3.76
CA LEU A 350 3.02 0.84 2.34
C LEU A 350 1.52 1.00 2.11
N ARG A 351 0.68 0.74 3.12
CA ARG A 351 -0.79 0.92 3.08
C ARG A 351 -1.25 2.15 3.84
N LYS A 352 -0.33 2.91 4.45
CA LYS A 352 -0.65 4.06 5.31
C LYS A 352 -1.32 5.17 4.51
N TYR A 353 -0.92 5.34 3.26
CA TYR A 353 -1.41 6.40 2.38
C TYR A 353 -2.03 5.78 1.12
N THR A 354 -3.19 6.31 0.73
CA THR A 354 -3.89 5.90 -0.50
C THR A 354 -3.53 6.79 -1.69
N TYR A 355 -3.28 8.07 -1.42
CA TYR A 355 -2.97 9.08 -2.41
C TYR A 355 -1.62 9.73 -2.09
N THR A 356 -1.02 10.33 -3.11
CA THR A 356 0.20 11.11 -2.98
C THR A 356 0.14 12.39 -3.81
N LEU A 357 0.76 13.44 -3.28
CA LEU A 357 0.89 14.73 -3.94
C LEU A 357 2.32 14.91 -4.44
N LEU A 358 2.49 14.95 -5.75
CA LEU A 358 3.79 15.14 -6.38
C LEU A 358 3.90 16.55 -6.94
N ARG A 359 5.05 17.18 -6.70
CA ARG A 359 5.43 18.46 -7.30
C ARG A 359 6.69 18.25 -8.10
N VAL A 360 6.70 18.67 -9.37
CA VAL A 360 7.86 18.60 -10.24
C VAL A 360 8.35 20.02 -10.48
N ARG A 361 9.58 20.31 -10.02
CA ARG A 361 10.29 21.56 -10.29
C ARG A 361 10.91 21.49 -11.66
N LEU A 362 10.52 22.43 -12.51
CA LEU A 362 11.01 22.59 -13.86
C LEU A 362 12.24 23.51 -13.89
N PRO A 363 13.02 23.53 -15.00
CA PRO A 363 14.22 24.35 -15.13
C PRO A 363 13.95 25.86 -15.06
N ASP A 364 12.74 26.28 -15.45
CA ASP A 364 12.25 27.67 -15.35
C ASP A 364 11.86 28.07 -13.91
N GLY A 365 11.99 27.14 -12.96
CA GLY A 365 11.62 27.31 -11.56
C GLY A 365 10.14 27.05 -11.26
N CYS A 366 9.31 26.80 -12.28
CA CYS A 366 7.89 26.49 -12.10
C CYS A 366 7.70 25.15 -11.37
N LEU A 367 6.61 25.04 -10.61
CA LEU A 367 6.23 23.81 -9.92
C LEU A 367 4.97 23.23 -10.55
N LEU A 368 5.10 22.09 -11.21
CA LEU A 368 3.97 21.31 -11.71
C LEU A 368 3.47 20.37 -10.60
N GLN A 369 2.24 20.56 -10.14
CA GLN A 369 1.61 19.74 -9.10
C GLN A 369 0.60 18.77 -9.71
N GLY A 370 0.59 17.53 -9.19
CA GLY A 370 -0.41 16.53 -9.52
C GLY A 370 -0.71 15.58 -8.36
N THR A 371 -1.95 15.10 -8.29
CA THR A 371 -2.42 14.08 -7.34
C THR A 371 -2.43 12.69 -7.99
N PHE A 372 -1.82 11.71 -7.32
CA PHE A 372 -1.66 10.34 -7.82
C PHE A 372 -2.10 9.32 -6.77
N TYR A 373 -2.32 8.08 -7.18
CA TYR A 373 -2.45 6.98 -6.23
C TYR A 373 -1.07 6.59 -5.68
N ALA A 374 -0.99 6.27 -4.39
CA ALA A 374 0.28 5.83 -3.79
C ALA A 374 0.85 4.55 -4.43
N ARG A 375 0.00 3.74 -5.08
CA ARG A 375 0.36 2.50 -5.79
C ARG A 375 0.38 2.66 -7.32
N GLU A 376 0.26 3.88 -7.82
CA GLU A 376 0.39 4.14 -9.24
C GLU A 376 1.83 3.84 -9.69
N ARG A 377 1.99 3.48 -10.97
CA ARG A 377 3.30 3.20 -11.54
C ARG A 377 4.04 4.48 -11.84
N LEU A 378 5.36 4.44 -11.77
CA LEU A 378 6.22 5.56 -12.13
C LEU A 378 6.01 6.03 -13.59
N SER A 379 5.69 5.12 -14.52
CA SER A 379 5.36 5.47 -15.91
C SER A 379 4.18 6.45 -16.04
N ALA A 380 3.20 6.38 -15.13
CA ALA A 380 2.06 7.28 -15.14
C ALA A 380 2.43 8.73 -14.79
N LEU A 381 3.46 8.90 -13.92
CA LEU A 381 4.05 10.20 -13.61
C LEU A 381 4.83 10.75 -14.81
N TYR A 382 5.63 9.91 -15.47
CA TYR A 382 6.36 10.30 -16.68
C TYR A 382 5.41 10.76 -17.79
N GLN A 383 4.34 9.99 -18.03
CA GLN A 383 3.30 10.38 -18.97
C GLN A 383 2.63 11.71 -18.57
N PHE A 384 2.32 11.90 -17.29
CA PHE A 384 1.73 13.16 -16.80
C PHE A 384 2.62 14.38 -17.05
N VAL A 385 3.93 14.25 -16.80
CA VAL A 385 4.89 15.32 -17.08
C VAL A 385 4.96 15.56 -18.59
N ARG A 386 5.12 14.49 -19.38
CA ARG A 386 5.21 14.56 -20.85
C ARG A 386 4.00 15.26 -21.49
N GLU A 387 2.78 14.99 -21.02
CA GLU A 387 1.55 15.65 -21.46
C GLU A 387 1.52 17.16 -21.16
N ALA A 388 2.30 17.63 -20.18
CA ALA A 388 2.43 19.03 -19.80
C ALA A 388 3.56 19.76 -20.55
N LEU A 389 4.54 19.04 -21.09
CA LEU A 389 5.67 19.61 -21.84
C LEU A 389 5.25 20.10 -23.21
N GLN A 390 5.88 21.17 -23.70
CA GLN A 390 5.69 21.63 -25.08
C GLN A 390 6.34 20.67 -26.09
N SER A 391 7.54 20.17 -25.78
CA SER A 391 8.24 19.14 -26.54
C SER A 391 8.10 17.79 -25.83
N ASP A 392 7.08 17.05 -26.20
CA ASP A 392 6.67 15.76 -25.63
C ASP A 392 7.50 14.56 -26.14
N TRP A 393 8.34 14.76 -27.16
CA TRP A 393 9.19 13.73 -27.74
C TRP A 393 10.61 13.68 -27.14
N LEU A 394 11.00 14.67 -26.35
CA LEU A 394 12.34 14.76 -25.78
C LEU A 394 12.48 13.88 -24.52
N PRO A 395 13.52 13.04 -24.42
CA PRO A 395 13.85 12.30 -23.20
C PRO A 395 14.21 13.24 -22.04
N PHE A 396 13.70 12.93 -20.85
CA PHE A 396 13.98 13.67 -19.62
C PHE A 396 14.12 12.73 -18.43
N GLU A 397 14.82 13.20 -17.41
CA GLU A 397 15.00 12.51 -16.14
C GLU A 397 14.25 13.25 -15.01
N LEU A 398 13.71 12.47 -14.07
CA LEU A 398 13.14 12.96 -12.82
C LEU A 398 14.03 12.57 -11.64
N LEU A 399 14.46 13.57 -10.88
CA LEU A 399 15.31 13.41 -9.70
C LEU A 399 14.49 13.58 -8.43
N ALA A 400 14.56 12.62 -7.50
CA ALA A 400 14.00 12.77 -6.17
C ALA A 400 14.82 13.77 -5.32
N SER A 401 14.26 14.25 -4.19
CA SER A 401 14.92 15.22 -3.30
C SER A 401 16.34 14.83 -2.83
N GLY A 402 16.72 13.55 -2.91
CA GLY A 402 18.06 13.06 -2.59
C GLY A 402 19.03 12.95 -3.78
N GLY A 403 18.65 13.43 -4.97
CA GLY A 403 19.45 13.29 -6.20
C GLY A 403 19.37 11.90 -6.85
N HIS A 404 18.53 11.01 -6.32
CA HIS A 404 18.26 9.70 -6.92
C HIS A 404 17.45 9.87 -8.21
N ARG A 405 17.97 9.33 -9.32
CA ARG A 405 17.27 9.28 -10.61
C ARG A 405 16.16 8.23 -10.54
N LEU A 406 14.96 8.62 -10.92
CA LEU A 406 13.82 7.72 -11.05
C LEU A 406 13.78 7.22 -12.49
N LEU A 407 14.05 5.95 -12.77
CA LEU A 407 14.10 5.45 -14.14
C LEU A 407 12.69 5.07 -14.63
N GLU A 408 12.27 5.54 -15.81
CA GLU A 408 10.94 5.25 -16.37
C GLU A 408 10.73 3.74 -16.62
N GLU A 409 11.79 3.01 -16.95
CA GLU A 409 11.77 1.56 -17.22
C GLU A 409 11.47 0.71 -15.97
N GLU A 410 11.69 1.28 -14.78
CA GLU A 410 11.40 0.63 -13.53
C GLU A 410 9.88 0.69 -13.28
N ASN A 411 9.21 -0.46 -13.45
CA ASN A 411 7.78 -0.63 -13.16
C ASN A 411 7.44 -0.59 -11.65
N LEU A 412 8.13 0.27 -10.90
CA LEU A 412 7.98 0.46 -9.46
C LEU A 412 6.77 1.35 -9.15
N ALA A 413 6.18 1.11 -7.98
CA ALA A 413 5.10 1.94 -7.47
C ALA A 413 5.64 3.19 -6.75
N LEU A 414 4.85 4.28 -6.74
CA LEU A 414 5.26 5.54 -6.10
C LEU A 414 5.56 5.40 -4.60
N ASN A 415 4.84 4.53 -3.88
CA ASN A 415 5.09 4.22 -2.46
C ASN A 415 6.38 3.44 -2.21
N GLU A 416 6.79 2.58 -3.15
CA GLU A 416 8.04 1.84 -3.10
C GLU A 416 9.23 2.77 -3.36
N CYS A 417 9.04 3.79 -4.19
CA CYS A 417 10.01 4.85 -4.46
C CYS A 417 10.13 5.88 -3.31
N GLY A 418 9.36 5.72 -2.22
CA GLY A 418 9.35 6.68 -1.11
C GLY A 418 8.74 8.04 -1.44
N LEU A 419 7.97 8.15 -2.52
CA LEU A 419 7.40 9.42 -3.00
C LEU A 419 6.12 9.84 -2.25
N VAL A 420 5.85 9.22 -1.09
CA VAL A 420 4.58 9.30 -0.35
C VAL A 420 4.83 9.86 1.05
N PRO A 421 3.91 10.68 1.61
CA PRO A 421 2.65 11.15 1.05
C PRO A 421 2.80 12.33 0.09
N SER A 422 3.92 13.04 0.15
CA SER A 422 4.23 14.14 -0.76
C SER A 422 5.71 14.12 -1.09
N ALA A 423 6.05 14.38 -2.36
CA ALA A 423 7.43 14.52 -2.79
C ALA A 423 7.60 15.68 -3.77
N LEU A 424 8.78 16.30 -3.71
CA LEU A 424 9.26 17.28 -4.67
C LEU A 424 10.31 16.62 -5.56
N LEU A 425 10.09 16.64 -6.86
CA LEU A 425 10.97 16.10 -7.87
C LEU A 425 11.59 17.25 -8.64
N THR A 426 12.80 17.06 -9.16
CA THR A 426 13.45 18.01 -10.06
C THR A 426 13.50 17.40 -11.45
N PHE A 427 12.99 18.14 -12.42
CA PHE A 427 13.05 17.79 -13.83
C PHE A 427 14.37 18.25 -14.43
N SER A 428 15.00 17.39 -15.21
CA SER A 428 16.16 17.72 -16.04
C SER A 428 16.05 17.05 -17.40
N TRP A 429 16.37 17.77 -18.46
CA TRP A 429 16.54 17.16 -19.78
C TRP A 429 17.74 16.22 -19.78
N ASP A 430 17.68 15.15 -20.57
CA ASP A 430 18.83 14.29 -20.77
C ASP A 430 19.98 15.11 -21.39
N THR A 431 21.14 15.05 -20.74
CA THR A 431 22.34 15.81 -21.12
C THR A 431 22.78 15.47 -22.54
N ALA A 432 22.67 14.21 -22.97
CA ALA A 432 23.09 13.80 -24.30
C ALA A 432 22.21 14.42 -25.40
N VAL A 433 20.90 14.46 -25.15
CA VAL A 433 19.93 15.03 -26.09
C VAL A 433 20.08 16.54 -26.18
N LEU A 434 20.34 17.21 -25.04
CA LEU A 434 20.57 18.65 -25.02
C LEU A 434 21.85 19.04 -25.77
N GLU A 435 22.90 18.21 -25.68
CA GLU A 435 24.14 18.37 -26.44
C GLU A 435 23.92 18.18 -27.94
N ASP A 436 23.14 17.18 -28.34
CA ASP A 436 22.79 16.93 -29.75
C ASP A 436 21.92 18.05 -30.34
N MET A 437 20.96 18.59 -29.59
CA MET A 437 20.15 19.75 -30.02
C MET A 437 21.01 21.00 -30.19
N ARG A 438 21.92 21.25 -29.24
CA ARG A 438 22.87 22.36 -29.33
C ARG A 438 23.81 22.19 -30.53
N ALA A 439 24.25 20.96 -30.81
CA ALA A 439 25.05 20.63 -32.00
C ALA A 439 24.25 20.83 -33.30
N ALA A 440 22.94 20.62 -33.28
CA ALA A 440 22.02 20.89 -34.39
C ALA A 440 21.61 22.37 -34.52
N GLY A 441 22.08 23.25 -33.63
CA GLY A 441 21.76 24.68 -33.64
C GLY A 441 20.35 25.02 -33.13
N ALA A 442 19.66 24.09 -32.46
CA ALA A 442 18.38 24.31 -31.80
C ALA A 442 18.62 24.62 -30.31
N GLU A 443 18.20 25.79 -29.86
CA GLU A 443 18.07 26.07 -28.43
C GLU A 443 16.76 25.45 -27.92
N PRO A 444 16.73 24.89 -26.70
CA PRO A 444 15.47 24.48 -26.10
C PRO A 444 14.54 25.70 -25.99
N ASP A 445 13.25 25.49 -26.27
CA ASP A 445 12.24 26.54 -26.17
C ASP A 445 12.34 27.27 -24.82
N SER A 446 12.18 28.60 -24.82
CA SER A 446 12.29 29.42 -23.61
C SER A 446 11.32 29.01 -22.49
N SER A 447 10.28 28.26 -22.84
CA SER A 447 9.38 27.64 -21.87
C SER A 447 9.29 26.14 -22.11
N VAL A 448 9.39 25.39 -21.02
CA VAL A 448 9.31 23.92 -21.02
C VAL A 448 7.86 23.44 -21.06
N LEU A 449 6.91 24.26 -20.58
CA LEU A 449 5.49 23.92 -20.47
C LEU A 449 4.66 24.43 -21.64
N LYS A 450 3.56 23.74 -21.93
CA LYS A 450 2.54 24.21 -22.88
C LYS A 450 2.00 25.59 -22.45
N PRO A 451 1.76 26.50 -23.42
CA PRO A 451 1.35 27.88 -23.14
C PRO A 451 0.01 27.97 -22.38
N GLU A 452 -0.90 27.03 -22.61
CA GLU A 452 -2.18 26.95 -21.90
C GLU A 452 -2.01 26.80 -20.38
N LEU A 453 -1.00 26.04 -19.96
CA LEU A 453 -0.70 25.80 -18.55
C LEU A 453 0.01 26.99 -17.90
N LEU A 454 0.75 27.77 -18.69
CA LEU A 454 1.38 29.01 -18.24
C LEU A 454 0.36 30.11 -17.96
N VAL A 455 -0.74 30.14 -18.73
CA VAL A 455 -1.84 31.10 -18.53
C VAL A 455 -2.62 30.78 -17.24
N ALA A 456 -2.78 29.48 -16.92
CA ALA A 456 -3.43 29.01 -15.70
C ALA A 456 -2.51 29.00 -14.46
N MET A 457 -1.35 29.67 -14.51
CA MET A 457 -0.39 29.68 -13.41
C MET A 457 -0.92 30.41 -12.17
N GLU A 458 -0.78 29.74 -11.03
CA GLU A 458 -1.14 30.29 -9.74
C GLU A 458 0.11 30.71 -8.95
N LYS A 459 -0.06 31.62 -8.00
CA LYS A 459 0.99 31.94 -7.03
C LYS A 459 0.90 30.96 -5.87
N LEU A 460 2.03 30.33 -5.52
CA LEU A 460 2.12 29.59 -4.27
C LEU A 460 2.02 30.60 -3.12
N SER A 461 0.91 30.60 -2.39
CA SER A 461 0.64 31.49 -1.25
C SER A 461 1.43 31.08 -0.02
#